data_AF-A0A0M4G0P2-F1
#
_entry.id   AF-A0A0M4G0P2-F1
#
_cell.length_a   1.000
_cell.length_b   1.000
_cell.length_c   1.000
_cell.angle_alpha   90.00
_cell.angle_beta   90.00
_cell.angle_gamma   90.00
#
_symmetry.space_group_name_H-M   'P 1'
#
loop_
_entity.id
_entity.type
_entity.pdbx_description
1 polymer ?
#
loop_
_entity_poly.entity_id
_entity_poly.type
_entity_poly.pdbx_seq_one_letter_code
_entity_poly.pdbx_strand_id
1 'polypeptide(L)' 'MLQHYIKGFIETGFTGTSIWLDPKRKLFVVLLTNAVHYGRHFHVKEFRQGVHELVYDIYISN' A
#
# COMPACT_ATOMS: atom_id res chain seq x y z
N MET A 1 -10.19 14.87 0.51
CA MET A 1 -11.46 14.28 0.01
C MET A 1 -11.11 13.57 -1.28
N LEU A 2 -10.77 12.28 -1.25
CA LEU A 2 -11.73 11.18 -1.37
C LEU A 2 -11.37 10.05 -0.40
N GLN A 3 -12.33 9.71 0.46
CA GLN A 3 -12.27 8.60 1.41
C GLN A 3 -12.72 7.30 0.71
N HIS A 4 -12.00 6.85 -0.32
CA HIS A 4 -12.15 5.48 -0.82
C HIS A 4 -11.24 4.59 0.03
N TYR A 5 -11.67 4.27 1.25
CA TYR A 5 -10.98 3.29 2.08
C TYR A 5 -11.01 1.95 1.35
N ILE A 6 -9.91 1.56 0.72
CA ILE A 6 -9.71 0.21 0.20
C ILE A 6 -9.91 -0.74 1.38
N LYS A 7 -11.00 -1.51 1.36
CA LYS A 7 -11.36 -2.40 2.47
C LYS A 7 -10.42 -3.59 2.47
N GLY A 8 -9.55 -3.66 3.46
CA GLY A 8 -8.62 -4.76 3.63
C GLY A 8 -7.83 -4.66 4.92
N PHE A 9 -7.06 -5.70 5.19
CA PHE A 9 -6.10 -5.69 6.30
C PHE A 9 -4.79 -5.07 5.82
N ILE A 10 -4.16 -4.26 6.67
CA ILE A 10 -2.88 -3.60 6.37
C ILE A 10 -1.90 -3.90 7.49
N GLU A 11 -0.72 -4.38 7.13
CA GLU A 11 0.44 -4.48 8.03
C GLU A 11 1.59 -3.66 7.46
N THR A 12 2.34 -2.96 8.31
CA THR A 12 3.48 -2.14 7.87
C THR A 12 4.72 -2.39 8.71
N GLY A 13 5.86 -2.56 8.05
CA GLY A 13 7.16 -2.71 8.70
C GLY A 13 7.95 -1.41 8.78
N PHE A 14 8.84 -1.33 9.77
CA PHE A 14 9.70 -0.17 10.05
C PHE A 14 10.52 0.29 8.84
N THR A 15 11.09 -0.64 8.10
CA THR A 15 12.00 -0.34 6.97
C THR A 15 11.27 0.05 5.68
N GLY A 16 9.93 0.08 5.68
CA GLY A 16 9.15 0.44 4.49
C GLY A 16 8.38 -0.73 3.85
N THR A 17 8.32 -1.89 4.52
CA THR A 17 7.41 -2.97 4.15
C THR A 17 5.95 -2.54 4.31
N SER A 18 5.09 -2.94 3.39
CA SER A 18 3.65 -2.96 3.62
C SER A 18 2.97 -4.12 2.90
N ILE A 19 1.97 -4.68 3.56
CA ILE A 19 1.12 -5.75 3.04
C ILE A 19 -0.31 -5.26 3.14
N TRP A 20 -1.04 -5.32 2.02
CA TRP A 20 -2.46 -5.07 1.97
C TRP A 20 -3.19 -6.31 1.44
N LEU A 21 -4.32 -6.66 2.06
CA LEU A 21 -5.10 -7.86 1.73
C LEU A 21 -6.60 -7.54 1.60
N ASP A 22 -7.18 -7.82 0.44
CA ASP A 22 -8.63 -7.85 0.22
C ASP A 22 -9.10 -9.30 -0.05
N PRO A 23 -9.67 -9.99 0.96
CA PRO A 23 -10.11 -11.37 0.80
C PRO A 23 -11.34 -11.51 -0.11
N LYS A 24 -12.18 -10.48 -0.25
CA LYS A 24 -13.36 -10.54 -1.11
C LYS A 24 -12.96 -10.63 -2.58
N ARG A 25 -11.88 -9.93 -2.93
CA ARG A 25 -11.32 -9.90 -4.28
C ARG A 25 -10.22 -10.91 -4.50
N LYS A 26 -9.84 -11.69 -3.48
CA LYS A 26 -8.69 -12.61 -3.51
C LYS A 26 -7.41 -11.89 -3.97
N LEU A 27 -7.25 -10.63 -3.56
CA LEU A 27 -6.13 -9.77 -3.92
C LEU A 27 -5.27 -9.51 -2.69
N PHE A 28 -3.95 -9.62 -2.86
CA PHE A 28 -2.99 -9.12 -1.89
C PHE A 28 -1.88 -8.37 -2.61
N VAL A 29 -1.40 -7.29 -1.98
CA VAL A 29 -0.34 -6.43 -2.51
C VAL A 29 0.75 -6.34 -1.46
N VAL A 30 1.97 -6.72 -1.84
CA VAL A 30 3.17 -6.62 -0.99
C VAL A 30 4.08 -5.57 -1.62
N LEU A 31 4.38 -4.53 -0.85
CA LEU A 31 5.34 -3.50 -1.23
C LEU A 31 6.53 -3.54 -0.29
N LEU A 32 7.71 -3.78 -0.86
CA LEU A 32 8.99 -3.78 -0.16
C LEU A 32 9.77 -2.54 -0.60
N THR A 33 9.95 -1.60 0.32
CA THR A 33 10.77 -0.40 0.10
C THR A 33 11.87 -0.33 1.16
N ASN A 34 12.89 0.47 0.90
CA ASN A 34 13.88 0.86 1.89
C ASN A 34 13.67 2.33 2.27
N ALA A 35 12.66 2.57 3.12
CA ALA A 35 12.25 3.91 3.55
C ALA A 35 13.28 4.61 4.46
N VAL A 36 14.33 3.89 4.88
CA VAL A 36 15.39 4.42 5.75
C VAL A 36 16.70 4.70 4.99
N HIS A 37 16.81 4.33 3.71
CA HIS A 37 18.04 4.46 2.92
C HIS A 37 18.55 5.91 2.84
N TYR A 38 17.65 6.87 2.72
CA TYR A 38 17.95 8.31 2.62
C TYR A 38 17.63 9.10 3.91
N GLY A 39 17.47 8.40 5.05
CA GLY A 39 17.06 9.00 6.33
C GLY A 39 15.56 8.89 6.62
N ARG A 40 15.13 9.36 7.81
CA ARG A 40 13.77 9.13 8.36
C ARG A 40 12.71 10.14 7.91
N HIS A 41 13.06 11.12 7.08
CA HIS A 41 12.17 12.21 6.67
C HIS A 41 11.35 11.92 5.41
N PHE A 42 11.30 10.67 4.94
CA PHE A 42 10.57 10.31 3.74
C PHE A 42 9.07 10.06 4.01
N HIS A 43 8.21 10.58 3.14
CA HIS A 43 6.75 10.40 3.14
C HIS A 43 6.34 9.01 2.64
N VAL A 44 6.82 7.97 3.32
CA VAL A 44 6.60 6.57 2.95
C VAL A 44 5.12 6.17 3.08
N LYS A 45 4.33 6.87 3.89
CA LYS A 45 2.91 6.55 4.08
C LYS A 45 2.11 6.83 2.81
N GLU A 46 2.27 8.02 2.26
CA GLU A 46 1.57 8.49 1.06
C GLU A 46 1.99 7.67 -0.16
N PHE A 47 3.29 7.37 -0.29
CA PHE A 47 3.80 6.49 -1.34
C PHE A 47 3.18 5.09 -1.27
N ARG A 48 3.15 4.48 -0.07
CA ARG A 48 2.53 3.17 0.15
C ARG A 48 1.05 3.18 -0.24
N GLN A 49 0.30 4.19 0.20
CA GLN A 49 -1.13 4.33 -0.11
C GLN A 49 -1.35 4.42 -1.62
N GLY A 50 -0.63 5.31 -2.31
CA GLY A 50 -0.78 5.49 -3.75
C GLY A 50 -0.46 4.22 -4.56
N VAL A 51 0.54 3.43 -4.15
CA VAL A 51 0.84 2.15 -4.81
C VAL A 51 -0.29 1.13 -4.62
N HIS A 52 -0.82 1.00 -3.40
CA HIS A 52 -1.94 0.06 -3.14
C HIS A 52 -3.21 0.47 -3.89
N GLU A 53 -3.52 1.77 -3.95
CA GLU A 53 -4.65 2.30 -4.73
C GLU A 53 -4.48 2.03 -6.23
N LEU A 54 -3.31 2.34 -6.79
CA LEU A 54 -3.04 2.13 -8.22
C LEU A 54 -3.17 0.66 -8.63
N VAL A 55 -2.60 -0.26 -7.85
CA VAL A 55 -2.69 -1.71 -8.13
C VAL A 55 -4.12 -2.19 -8.05
N TYR A 56 -4.88 -1.71 -7.05
CA TYR A 56 -6.30 -2.02 -6.93
C TYR A 56 -7.08 -1.53 -8.15
N ASP A 57 -6.93 -0.27 -8.54
CA ASP A 57 -7.65 0.34 -9.66
C ASP A 57 -7.37 -0.40 -10.98
N ILE A 58 -6.10 -0.73 -11.24
CA ILE A 58 -5.69 -1.52 -12.42
C ILE A 58 -6.34 -2.90 -12.39
N TYR A 59 -6.37 -3.56 -11.22
CA TYR A 59 -6.94 -4.91 -11.10
C TYR A 59 -8.46 -4.94 -11.32
N ILE A 60 -9.20 -3.96 -10.78
CA ILE A 60 -10.67 -3.93 -10.89
C ILE A 60 -11.19 -3.40 -12.22
N SER A 61 -10.34 -2.72 -13.00
CA SER A 61 -10.70 -2.17 -14.30
C SER A 61 -10.49 -3.17 -15.46
N ASN A 62 -9.96 -4.36 -15.17
CA ASN A 62 -9.87 -5.50 -16.09
C ASN A 62 -10.97 -6.52 -15.77
#